data_AF-A0A816EKF5-F1
#
_entry.id   AF-A0A816EKF5-F1
#
_cell.length_a   1.000
_cell.length_b   1.000
_cell.length_c   1.000
_cell.angle_alpha   90.00
_cell.angle_beta   90.00
_cell.angle_gamma   90.00
#
_symmetry.space_group_name_H-M   'P 1'
#
loop_
_entity.id
_entity.type
_entity.pdbx_description
1 polymer ?
#
loop_
_entity_poly.entity_id
_entity_poly.type
_entity_poly.pdbx_seq_one_letter_code
_entity_poly.pdbx_strand_id
1 'polypeptide(L)'
;MPFTDAQKQKRYRENLKAKGLYQIMKAKHTVRMRIYRQNLTGTRKQDYDKKHAESQRAYPQAVGIVPRNNHQRTTRKLSSKIKNSIILFYGRDDISYQMPGKRDTIVVNDNGNKTTYQKKILLYTIREAYELFLAENPGISVGRTAFAEIRPKHIPVKSSMAHRVCICIYHENVNLLLNSLSKHVNGSFCSNLYSFTSALVCDESNYDCMSSNCFTCENYFDLNIKNNVIDRHVQIKWYQWKHINGYATKEEQQGSVEQGIELLSSKVKTFLLHVYIKRQQSKFFEESKTNTDNKKKKIQVDYSENFEIKQQDEIQSAHWSSKSVSIFTAHAWCGTNNYSFALVSNNISHDKYCIYNCITYIINKLKQ
;
A
#
# COMPACT_ATOMS: atom_id res chain seq x y z
N MET A 1 29.18 -39.46 30.89
CA MET A 1 30.38 -39.47 31.76
C MET A 1 30.57 -38.08 32.35
N PRO A 2 30.72 -37.94 33.68
CA PRO A 2 31.02 -36.65 34.30
C PRO A 2 32.41 -36.14 33.88
N PHE A 3 32.54 -34.83 33.71
CA PHE A 3 33.83 -34.21 33.36
C PHE A 3 34.89 -34.54 34.43
N THR A 4 36.08 -34.94 33.97
CA THR A 4 37.25 -35.11 34.85
C THR A 4 37.64 -33.77 35.48
N ASP A 5 38.29 -33.79 36.64
CA ASP A 5 38.64 -32.55 37.34
C ASP A 5 39.60 -31.67 36.53
N ALA A 6 40.45 -32.27 35.70
CA ALA A 6 41.27 -31.57 34.71
C ALA A 6 40.43 -30.79 33.68
N GLN A 7 39.32 -31.36 33.21
CA GLN A 7 38.39 -30.69 32.28
C GLN A 7 37.63 -29.54 32.96
N LYS A 8 37.22 -29.70 34.23
CA LYS A 8 36.59 -28.62 35.00
C LYS A 8 37.53 -27.43 35.20
N GLN A 9 38.79 -27.70 35.53
CA GLN A 9 39.80 -26.66 35.78
C GLN A 9 40.20 -25.93 34.49
N LYS A 10 40.29 -26.65 33.36
CA LYS A 10 40.46 -26.05 32.02
C LYS A 10 39.31 -25.09 31.68
N ARG A 11 38.06 -25.53 31.87
CA ARG A 11 36.86 -24.72 31.60
C ARG A 11 36.76 -23.49 32.51
N TYR A 12 37.18 -23.60 33.76
CA TYR A 12 37.29 -22.46 34.68
C TYR A 12 38.31 -21.42 34.20
N ARG A 13 39.50 -21.85 33.77
CA ARG A 13 40.54 -20.96 33.21
C ARG A 13 40.09 -20.30 31.91
N GLU A 14 39.39 -21.02 31.04
CA GLU A 14 38.80 -20.47 29.81
C GLU A 14 37.72 -19.42 30.11
N ASN A 15 36.86 -19.65 31.10
CA ASN A 15 35.87 -18.68 31.55
C ASN A 15 36.51 -17.41 32.16
N LEU A 16 37.61 -17.55 32.90
CA LEU A 16 38.37 -16.39 33.41
C LEU A 16 38.98 -15.57 32.26
N LYS A 17 39.56 -16.24 31.24
CA LYS A 17 40.07 -15.58 30.02
C LYS A 17 38.95 -14.88 29.25
N ALA A 18 37.79 -15.52 29.10
CA ALA A 18 36.62 -14.93 28.45
C ALA A 18 36.09 -13.69 29.18
N LYS A 19 36.04 -13.73 30.53
CA LYS A 19 35.71 -12.55 31.36
C LYS A 19 36.73 -11.43 31.19
N GLY A 20 38.03 -11.74 31.17
CA GLY A 20 39.09 -10.77 30.92
C GLY A 20 38.96 -10.10 29.54
N LEU A 21 38.76 -10.89 28.48
CA LEU A 21 38.54 -10.42 27.12
C LEU A 21 37.29 -9.52 27.02
N TYR A 22 36.20 -9.91 27.67
CA TYR A 22 34.98 -9.10 27.72
C TYR A 22 35.20 -7.73 28.38
N GLN A 23 35.93 -7.67 29.49
CA GLN A 23 36.24 -6.39 30.14
C GLN A 23 37.12 -5.49 29.26
N ILE A 24 38.09 -6.07 28.55
CA ILE A 24 38.94 -5.34 27.60
C ILE A 24 38.09 -4.80 26.43
N MET A 25 37.18 -5.61 25.86
CA MET A 25 36.29 -5.17 24.79
C MET A 25 35.33 -4.06 25.27
N LYS A 26 34.79 -4.18 26.47
CA LYS A 26 33.93 -3.17 27.09
C LYS A 26 34.68 -1.85 27.29
N ALA A 27 35.91 -1.90 27.82
CA ALA A 27 36.76 -0.72 27.98
C ALA A 27 37.09 -0.05 26.63
N LYS A 28 37.47 -0.83 25.62
CA LYS A 28 37.69 -0.34 24.24
C LYS A 28 36.45 0.31 23.65
N HIS A 29 35.27 -0.28 23.85
CA HIS A 29 34.00 0.29 23.39
C HIS A 29 33.70 1.63 24.10
N THR A 30 33.90 1.71 25.42
CA THR A 30 33.71 2.95 26.18
C THR A 30 34.63 4.07 25.70
N VAL A 31 35.90 3.77 25.45
CA VAL A 31 36.86 4.76 24.89
C VAL A 31 36.43 5.21 23.49
N ARG A 32 36.03 4.28 22.61
CA ARG A 32 35.55 4.58 21.25
C ARG A 32 34.31 5.48 21.25
N MET A 33 33.35 5.21 22.13
CA MET A 33 32.13 6.04 22.25
C MET A 33 32.44 7.43 22.82
N ARG A 34 33.44 7.56 23.70
CA ARG A 34 33.90 8.86 24.21
C ARG A 34 34.54 9.71 23.09
N ILE A 35 35.41 9.12 22.28
CA ILE A 35 36.01 9.79 21.12
C ILE A 35 34.93 10.18 20.10
N TYR A 36 33.99 9.27 19.82
CA TYR A 36 32.87 9.55 18.92
C TYR A 36 32.05 10.76 19.39
N ARG A 37 31.71 10.84 20.67
CA ARG A 37 31.00 11.99 21.26
C ARG A 37 31.80 13.31 21.14
N GLN A 38 33.13 13.26 21.31
CA GLN A 38 34.00 14.44 21.20
C GLN A 38 34.02 15.01 19.77
N ASN A 39 33.84 14.16 18.76
CA ASN A 39 33.82 14.55 17.35
C ASN A 39 32.44 15.05 16.87
N LEU A 40 31.40 15.02 17.72
CA LEU A 40 30.08 15.56 17.39
C LEU A 40 29.99 17.05 17.74
N THR A 41 29.38 17.83 16.85
CA THR A 41 29.10 19.27 17.04
C THR A 41 27.62 19.59 16.74
N GLY A 42 27.14 20.74 17.22
CA GLY A 42 25.79 21.25 16.95
C GLY A 42 24.65 20.31 17.39
N THR A 43 23.58 20.27 16.58
CA THR A 43 22.35 19.49 16.81
C THR A 43 22.62 17.99 16.99
N ARG A 44 23.63 17.44 16.29
CA ARG A 44 23.99 16.01 16.40
C ARG A 44 24.56 15.65 17.77
N LYS A 45 25.30 16.56 18.40
CA LYS A 45 25.81 16.37 19.77
C LYS A 45 24.67 16.43 20.79
N GLN A 46 23.74 17.37 20.61
CA GLN A 46 22.58 17.52 21.47
C GLN A 46 21.67 16.27 21.44
N ASP A 47 21.40 15.73 20.24
CA ASP A 47 20.61 14.50 20.10
C ASP A 47 21.30 13.28 20.69
N TYR A 48 22.62 13.15 20.48
CA TYR A 48 23.41 12.07 21.08
C TYR A 48 23.38 12.13 22.61
N ASP A 49 23.61 13.31 23.18
CA ASP A 49 23.63 13.52 24.64
C ASP A 49 22.25 13.26 25.26
N LYS A 50 21.18 13.67 24.58
CA LYS A 50 19.80 13.40 25.00
C LYS A 50 19.49 11.91 25.02
N LYS A 51 19.77 11.19 23.93
CA LYS A 51 19.56 9.74 23.85
C LYS A 51 20.41 8.97 24.85
N HIS A 52 21.65 9.40 25.08
CA HIS A 52 22.54 8.78 26.05
C HIS A 52 22.03 8.99 27.49
N ALA A 53 21.53 10.17 27.82
CA ALA A 53 20.89 10.45 29.11
C ALA A 53 19.59 9.65 29.32
N GLU A 54 18.76 9.52 28.27
CA GLU A 54 17.55 8.69 28.29
C GLU A 54 17.89 7.21 28.52
N SER A 55 18.91 6.68 27.83
CA SER A 55 19.39 5.31 28.01
C SER A 55 19.96 5.05 29.41
N GLN A 56 20.66 6.01 29.99
CA GLN A 56 21.19 5.88 31.37
C GLN A 56 20.08 5.94 32.43
N ARG A 57 18.95 6.62 32.14
CA ARG A 57 17.77 6.64 33.02
C ARG A 57 16.88 5.40 32.88
N ALA A 58 16.92 4.70 31.76
CA ALA A 58 16.07 3.54 31.48
C ALA A 58 16.30 2.38 32.46
N TYR A 59 17.56 2.06 32.79
CA TYR A 59 17.87 0.97 33.72
C TYR A 59 17.43 1.28 35.16
N PRO A 60 17.81 2.43 35.77
CA PRO A 60 17.30 2.83 37.09
C PRO A 60 15.77 2.91 37.18
N GLN A 61 15.07 3.30 36.11
CA GLN A 61 13.60 3.29 36.05
C GLN A 61 13.00 1.89 35.91
N ALA A 62 13.71 0.94 35.31
CA ALA A 62 13.29 -0.45 35.20
C ALA A 62 13.46 -1.22 36.51
N VAL A 63 14.50 -0.88 37.29
CA VAL A 63 14.76 -1.47 38.62
C VAL A 63 14.17 -0.67 39.79
N GLY A 64 13.39 0.39 39.51
CA GLY A 64 12.62 1.13 40.52
C GLY A 64 13.40 2.13 41.37
N ILE A 65 14.65 2.45 41.03
CA ILE A 65 15.52 3.40 41.76
C ILE A 65 15.12 4.85 41.48
N VAL A 66 14.58 5.14 40.29
CA VAL A 66 14.13 6.49 39.88
C VAL A 66 12.63 6.44 39.57
N PRO A 67 11.83 7.39 40.07
CA PRO A 67 10.41 7.49 39.74
C PRO A 67 10.22 7.60 38.22
N ARG A 68 9.30 6.81 37.65
CA ARG A 68 8.84 7.07 36.28
C ARG A 68 8.01 8.35 36.31
N ASN A 69 8.33 9.30 35.42
CA ASN A 69 7.48 10.44 35.17
C ASN A 69 6.17 9.95 34.56
N ASN A 70 5.20 9.61 35.42
CA ASN A 70 3.82 9.42 35.03
C ASN A 70 3.21 10.80 34.79
N HIS A 71 3.59 11.45 33.68
CA HIS A 71 2.67 12.40 33.09
C HIS A 71 1.43 11.59 32.73
N GLN A 72 0.37 11.70 33.55
CA GLN A 72 -0.96 11.34 33.12
C GLN A 72 -1.24 12.19 31.87
N ARG A 73 -0.98 11.62 30.69
CA ARG A 73 -1.51 12.17 29.44
C ARG A 73 -3.00 12.12 29.63
N THR A 74 -3.61 13.28 29.88
CA THR A 74 -5.04 13.44 29.74
C THR A 74 -5.34 13.08 28.29
N THR A 75 -5.74 11.84 28.04
CA THR A 75 -6.22 11.42 26.74
C THR A 75 -7.51 12.19 26.53
N ARG A 76 -7.44 13.37 25.91
CA ARG A 76 -8.63 14.05 25.40
C ARG A 76 -9.35 13.02 24.55
N LYS A 77 -10.48 12.50 25.05
CA LYS A 77 -11.27 11.51 24.33
C LYS A 77 -11.66 12.15 23.00
N LEU A 78 -11.26 11.51 21.92
CA LEU A 78 -11.63 11.94 20.58
C LEU A 78 -13.16 11.94 20.50
N SER A 79 -13.76 13.03 20.01
CA SER A 79 -15.20 13.16 19.92
C SER A 79 -15.79 12.04 19.06
N SER A 80 -17.02 11.62 19.38
CA SER A 80 -17.75 10.60 18.59
C SER A 80 -17.87 11.02 17.12
N LYS A 81 -18.08 12.31 16.86
CA LYS A 81 -18.13 12.88 15.51
C LYS A 81 -16.85 12.64 14.72
N ILE A 82 -15.68 12.88 15.32
CA ILE A 82 -14.38 12.64 14.65
C ILE A 82 -14.14 11.14 14.47
N LYS A 83 -14.50 10.30 15.44
CA LYS A 83 -14.39 8.84 15.28
C LYS A 83 -15.23 8.35 14.10
N ASN A 84 -16.47 8.82 14.00
CA ASN A 84 -17.36 8.45 12.90
C ASN A 84 -16.84 8.96 11.55
N SER A 85 -16.29 10.17 11.47
CA SER A 85 -15.70 10.66 10.22
C SER A 85 -14.49 9.82 9.78
N ILE A 86 -13.65 9.37 10.72
CA ILE A 86 -12.53 8.45 10.41
C ILE A 86 -13.04 7.08 9.93
N ILE A 87 -14.07 6.52 10.58
CA ILE A 87 -14.68 5.25 10.18
C ILE A 87 -15.26 5.35 8.77
N LEU A 88 -16.02 6.42 8.50
CA LEU A 88 -16.59 6.70 7.17
C LEU A 88 -15.49 6.88 6.12
N PHE A 89 -14.42 7.61 6.46
CA PHE A 89 -13.27 7.79 5.58
C PHE A 89 -12.64 6.46 5.19
N TYR A 90 -12.34 5.57 6.15
CA TYR A 90 -11.83 4.24 5.84
C TYR A 90 -12.76 3.41 4.97
N GLY A 91 -14.09 3.59 5.14
CA GLY A 91 -15.11 2.85 4.41
C GLY A 91 -15.33 3.28 2.96
N ARG A 92 -14.78 4.43 2.52
CA ARG A 92 -14.93 4.90 1.14
C ARG A 92 -14.23 3.96 0.15
N ASP A 93 -14.83 3.79 -1.02
CA ASP A 93 -14.35 2.85 -2.06
C ASP A 93 -13.01 3.29 -2.70
N ASP A 94 -12.66 4.58 -2.60
CA ASP A 94 -11.36 5.12 -3.02
C ASP A 94 -10.26 4.96 -1.96
N ILE A 95 -10.62 4.68 -0.70
CA ILE A 95 -9.69 4.44 0.42
C ILE A 95 -9.51 2.94 0.68
N SER A 96 -10.58 2.15 0.61
CA SER A 96 -10.55 0.70 0.77
C SER A 96 -11.36 -0.04 -0.28
N TYR A 97 -10.78 -1.10 -0.81
CA TYR A 97 -11.36 -1.93 -1.86
C TYR A 97 -12.05 -3.16 -1.28
N GLN A 98 -13.31 -3.39 -1.65
CA GLN A 98 -14.06 -4.56 -1.19
C GLN A 98 -13.54 -5.85 -1.84
N MET A 99 -13.32 -6.89 -1.04
CA MET A 99 -12.91 -8.18 -1.56
C MET A 99 -14.05 -8.86 -2.32
N PRO A 100 -13.79 -9.45 -3.49
CA PRO A 100 -14.83 -9.98 -4.38
C PRO A 100 -15.39 -11.33 -3.92
N GLY A 101 -14.63 -12.10 -3.14
CA GLY A 101 -15.06 -13.43 -2.71
C GLY A 101 -16.21 -13.36 -1.71
N LYS A 102 -17.28 -14.12 -1.95
CA LYS A 102 -18.40 -14.27 -1.00
C LYS A 102 -17.95 -14.77 0.38
N ARG A 103 -16.83 -15.51 0.44
CA ARG A 103 -16.21 -16.02 1.67
C ARG A 103 -15.16 -15.08 2.26
N ASP A 104 -14.85 -13.96 1.59
CA ASP A 104 -13.96 -12.92 2.11
C ASP A 104 -14.69 -12.07 3.15
N THR A 105 -15.22 -12.72 4.18
CA THR A 105 -15.92 -12.09 5.28
C THR A 105 -15.05 -12.14 6.54
N ILE A 106 -15.39 -11.28 7.49
CA ILE A 106 -14.76 -11.22 8.79
C ILE A 106 -15.83 -11.00 9.85
N VAL A 107 -15.83 -11.85 10.86
CA VAL A 107 -16.72 -11.74 12.00
C VAL A 107 -16.09 -10.79 13.00
N VAL A 108 -16.77 -9.68 13.24
CA VAL A 108 -16.37 -8.67 14.22
C VAL A 108 -17.29 -8.81 15.42
N ASN A 109 -16.69 -8.97 16.61
CA ASN A 109 -17.41 -8.95 17.87
C ASN A 109 -17.35 -7.53 18.44
N ASP A 110 -18.51 -6.87 18.47
CA ASP A 110 -18.71 -5.57 19.09
C ASP A 110 -19.62 -5.76 20.32
N ASN A 111 -19.02 -5.73 21.52
CA ASN A 111 -19.71 -5.83 22.81
C ASN A 111 -20.64 -7.06 22.94
N GLY A 112 -20.24 -8.21 22.42
CA GLY A 112 -21.00 -9.47 22.50
C GLY A 112 -21.83 -9.77 21.26
N ASN A 113 -22.07 -8.77 20.40
CA ASN A 113 -22.76 -8.96 19.13
C ASN A 113 -21.75 -9.31 18.03
N LYS A 114 -21.88 -10.52 17.48
CA LYS A 114 -21.09 -10.97 16.35
C LYS A 114 -21.77 -10.53 15.06
N THR A 115 -21.16 -9.59 14.37
CA THR A 115 -21.62 -9.14 13.06
C THR A 115 -20.61 -9.59 12.00
N THR A 116 -21.12 -10.19 10.92
CA THR A 116 -20.30 -10.59 9.78
C THR A 116 -20.25 -9.45 8.78
N TYR A 117 -19.04 -8.98 8.47
CA TYR A 117 -18.81 -7.93 7.48
C TYR A 117 -18.08 -8.52 6.26
N GLN A 118 -18.37 -7.99 5.07
CA GLN A 118 -17.51 -8.21 3.91
C GLN A 118 -16.16 -7.50 4.14
N LYS A 119 -15.06 -8.19 3.88
CA LYS A 119 -13.72 -7.64 4.08
C LYS A 119 -13.44 -6.57 3.02
N LYS A 120 -12.92 -5.42 3.45
CA LYS A 120 -12.34 -4.41 2.56
C LYS A 120 -10.83 -4.29 2.82
N ILE A 121 -10.02 -4.09 1.81
CA ILE A 121 -8.58 -3.91 1.98
C ILE A 121 -8.24 -2.43 1.83
N LEU A 122 -7.49 -1.89 2.79
CA LEU A 122 -6.96 -0.53 2.69
C LEU A 122 -5.98 -0.42 1.51
N LEU A 123 -6.25 0.52 0.59
CA LEU A 123 -5.43 0.72 -0.61
C LEU A 123 -4.09 1.39 -0.31
N TYR A 124 -4.08 2.27 0.68
CA TYR A 124 -2.95 3.05 1.15
C TYR A 124 -2.28 2.42 2.38
N THR A 125 -1.04 2.80 2.65
CA THR A 125 -0.48 2.60 3.99
C THR A 125 -1.24 3.43 5.02
N ILE A 126 -1.18 3.04 6.29
CA ILE A 126 -1.81 3.81 7.38
C ILE A 126 -1.26 5.25 7.43
N ARG A 127 0.01 5.44 7.06
CA ARG A 127 0.63 6.76 7.00
C ARG A 127 0.03 7.63 5.89
N GLU A 128 -0.01 7.11 4.67
CA GLU A 128 -0.57 7.83 3.52
C GLU A 128 -2.07 8.13 3.74
N ALA A 129 -2.85 7.17 4.24
CA ALA A 129 -4.26 7.37 4.56
C ALA A 129 -4.49 8.46 5.62
N TYR A 130 -3.60 8.55 6.61
CA TYR A 130 -3.63 9.59 7.64
C TYR A 130 -3.31 10.98 7.08
N GLU A 131 -2.26 11.08 6.25
CA GLU A 131 -1.88 12.33 5.60
C GLU A 131 -3.00 12.84 4.68
N LEU A 132 -3.64 11.93 3.93
CA LEU A 132 -4.80 12.22 3.10
C LEU A 132 -6.02 12.68 3.91
N PHE A 133 -6.34 11.99 5.01
CA PHE A 133 -7.46 12.37 5.87
C PHE A 133 -7.31 13.79 6.44
N LEU A 134 -6.10 14.17 6.86
CA LEU A 134 -5.82 15.52 7.36
C LEU A 134 -5.90 16.58 6.26
N ALA A 135 -5.43 16.25 5.05
CA ALA A 135 -5.53 17.16 3.90
C ALA A 135 -6.99 17.45 3.52
N GLU A 136 -7.86 16.43 3.58
CA GLU A 136 -9.30 16.59 3.31
C GLU A 136 -10.07 17.26 4.46
N ASN A 137 -9.51 17.32 5.67
CA ASN A 137 -10.17 17.84 6.86
C ASN A 137 -9.28 18.86 7.61
N PRO A 138 -8.96 20.00 6.98
CA PRO A 138 -8.13 21.05 7.60
C PRO A 138 -8.89 21.64 8.81
N GLY A 139 -8.56 21.18 10.01
CA GLY A 139 -9.23 21.55 11.25
C GLY A 139 -9.44 20.40 12.22
N ILE A 140 -9.34 19.15 11.76
CA ILE A 140 -9.37 17.98 12.64
C ILE A 140 -7.96 17.72 13.19
N SER A 141 -7.84 17.71 14.51
CA SER A 141 -6.61 17.31 15.21
C SER A 141 -6.76 15.88 15.75
N VAL A 142 -6.05 14.94 15.14
CA VAL A 142 -5.98 13.54 15.58
C VAL A 142 -4.55 13.05 15.39
N GLY A 143 -4.02 12.27 16.34
CA GLY A 143 -2.70 11.66 16.19
C GLY A 143 -2.76 10.39 15.34
N ARG A 144 -1.68 10.11 14.58
CA ARG A 144 -1.59 8.93 13.70
C ARG A 144 -1.89 7.59 14.41
N THR A 145 -1.46 7.42 15.65
CA THR A 145 -1.75 6.21 16.44
C THR A 145 -3.25 6.05 16.70
N ALA A 146 -3.92 7.10 17.15
CA ALA A 146 -5.36 7.08 17.37
C ALA A 146 -6.13 6.84 16.06
N PHE A 147 -5.70 7.47 14.96
CA PHE A 147 -6.27 7.23 13.63
C PHE A 147 -6.12 5.77 13.18
N ALA A 148 -4.98 5.14 13.45
CA ALA A 148 -4.73 3.73 13.13
C ALA A 148 -5.61 2.78 13.97
N GLU A 149 -5.83 3.10 15.24
CA GLU A 149 -6.64 2.31 16.17
C GLU A 149 -8.14 2.37 15.88
N ILE A 150 -8.64 3.51 15.38
CA ILE A 150 -10.06 3.70 15.03
C ILE A 150 -10.47 2.94 13.77
N ARG A 151 -9.49 2.48 12.98
CA ARG A 151 -9.74 1.73 11.75
C ARG A 151 -10.65 0.51 12.03
N PRO A 152 -11.75 0.36 11.27
CA PRO A 152 -12.64 -0.78 11.43
C PRO A 152 -11.91 -2.11 11.21
N LYS A 153 -12.20 -3.11 12.05
CA LYS A 153 -11.53 -4.43 11.98
C LYS A 153 -11.77 -5.14 10.65
N HIS A 154 -12.91 -4.88 10.00
CA HIS A 154 -13.24 -5.43 8.69
C HIS A 154 -12.49 -4.76 7.53
N ILE A 155 -11.65 -3.76 7.82
CA ILE A 155 -10.79 -3.05 6.86
C ILE A 155 -9.31 -3.31 7.17
N PRO A 156 -8.80 -4.54 6.97
CA PRO A 156 -7.39 -4.82 7.22
C PRO A 156 -6.45 -4.10 6.25
N VAL A 157 -5.17 -4.04 6.61
CA VAL A 157 -4.13 -3.40 5.80
C VAL A 157 -3.81 -4.25 4.58
N LYS A 158 -3.25 -3.63 3.55
CA LYS A 158 -2.79 -4.29 2.32
C LYS A 158 -1.89 -5.51 2.55
N SER A 159 -1.09 -5.53 3.63
CA SER A 159 -0.23 -6.66 3.98
C SER A 159 -0.99 -7.92 4.43
N SER A 160 -2.30 -7.83 4.66
CA SER A 160 -3.14 -8.99 4.99
C SER A 160 -3.62 -9.76 3.75
N MET A 161 -3.40 -9.24 2.54
CA MET A 161 -3.73 -9.94 1.31
C MET A 161 -2.69 -11.02 1.01
N ALA A 162 -3.13 -12.25 0.79
CA ALA A 162 -2.27 -13.34 0.34
C ALA A 162 -1.71 -13.11 -1.08
N HIS A 163 -2.53 -12.55 -1.97
CA HIS A 163 -2.18 -12.27 -3.35
C HIS A 163 -2.59 -10.85 -3.74
N ARG A 164 -1.71 -10.13 -4.45
CA ARG A 164 -2.02 -8.83 -5.06
C ARG A 164 -2.23 -9.06 -6.56
N VAL A 165 -3.49 -9.14 -6.98
CA VAL A 165 -3.91 -9.42 -8.37
C VAL A 165 -4.61 -8.21 -9.00
N CYS A 166 -4.87 -8.26 -10.31
CA CYS A 166 -5.53 -7.20 -11.09
C CYS A 166 -4.86 -5.83 -10.98
N ILE A 167 -3.54 -5.79 -10.88
CA ILE A 167 -2.77 -4.55 -10.75
C ILE A 167 -2.60 -3.91 -12.12
N CYS A 168 -2.83 -2.60 -12.20
CA CYS A 168 -2.58 -1.84 -13.40
C CYS A 168 -1.09 -1.80 -13.78
N ILE A 169 -0.77 -2.15 -15.03
CA ILE A 169 0.59 -2.14 -15.58
C ILE A 169 1.27 -0.76 -15.49
N TYR A 170 0.52 0.32 -15.70
CA TYR A 170 1.06 1.70 -15.63
C TYR A 170 1.53 2.04 -14.22
N HIS A 171 0.75 1.69 -13.20
CA HIS A 171 1.13 1.93 -11.81
C HIS A 171 2.22 0.99 -11.34
N GLU A 172 2.12 -0.31 -11.66
CA GLU A 172 3.06 -1.31 -11.17
C GLU A 172 4.45 -1.13 -11.79
N ASN A 173 4.55 -0.83 -13.08
CA ASN A 173 5.86 -0.62 -13.71
C ASN A 173 6.58 0.62 -13.17
N VAL A 174 5.84 1.72 -12.94
CA VAL A 174 6.42 2.90 -12.28
C VAL A 174 6.83 2.55 -10.85
N ASN A 175 5.97 1.87 -10.08
CA ASN A 175 6.28 1.47 -8.72
C ASN A 175 7.53 0.57 -8.63
N LEU A 176 7.67 -0.41 -9.54
CA LEU A 176 8.85 -1.29 -9.59
C LEU A 176 10.13 -0.50 -9.88
N LEU A 177 10.08 0.48 -10.79
CA LEU A 177 11.20 1.38 -11.06
C LEU A 177 11.54 2.26 -9.85
N LEU A 178 10.53 2.88 -9.23
CA LEU A 178 10.71 3.72 -8.04
C LEU A 178 11.37 2.93 -6.90
N ASN A 179 10.96 1.69 -6.67
CA ASN A 179 11.56 0.84 -5.63
C ASN A 179 13.07 0.64 -5.85
N SER A 180 13.49 0.45 -7.10
CA SER A 180 14.91 0.32 -7.45
C SER A 180 15.66 1.66 -7.39
N LEU A 181 15.03 2.76 -7.78
CA LEU A 181 15.66 4.10 -7.85
C LEU A 181 15.66 4.88 -6.53
N SER A 182 14.78 4.55 -5.60
CA SER A 182 14.55 5.30 -4.34
C SER A 182 15.80 5.51 -3.49
N LYS A 183 16.79 4.61 -3.58
CA LYS A 183 18.07 4.69 -2.84
C LYS A 183 19.12 5.53 -3.56
N HIS A 184 18.88 5.88 -4.81
CA HIS A 184 19.82 6.57 -5.70
C HIS A 184 19.38 7.99 -6.05
N VAL A 185 18.19 8.40 -5.61
CA VAL A 185 17.65 9.76 -5.76
C VAL A 185 17.49 10.36 -4.38
N ASN A 186 18.17 11.48 -4.12
CA ASN A 186 18.03 12.23 -2.87
C ASN A 186 16.60 12.78 -2.71
N GLY A 187 16.10 12.74 -1.48
CA GLY A 187 14.75 13.17 -1.14
C GLY A 187 13.74 12.02 -1.08
N SER A 188 12.49 12.36 -0.78
CA SER A 188 11.40 11.38 -0.64
C SER A 188 10.53 11.24 -1.89
N PHE A 189 10.92 11.88 -3.00
CA PHE A 189 10.11 11.93 -4.23
C PHE A 189 9.88 10.55 -4.84
N CYS A 190 10.90 9.67 -4.84
CA CYS A 190 10.79 8.31 -5.36
C CYS A 190 10.33 7.27 -4.32
N SER A 191 9.80 7.69 -3.17
CA SER A 191 9.51 6.75 -2.07
C SER A 191 8.25 5.91 -2.30
N ASN A 192 7.26 6.44 -3.00
CA ASN A 192 6.01 5.78 -3.35
C ASN A 192 5.34 6.54 -4.51
N LEU A 193 4.29 5.96 -5.10
CA LEU A 193 3.59 6.55 -6.24
C LEU A 193 2.92 7.90 -5.92
N TYR A 194 2.46 8.10 -4.68
CA TYR A 194 1.82 9.36 -4.28
C TYR A 194 2.87 10.48 -4.23
N SER A 195 3.94 10.30 -3.45
CA SER A 195 5.04 11.28 -3.38
C SER A 195 5.68 11.55 -4.74
N PHE A 196 5.76 10.53 -5.60
CA PHE A 196 6.25 10.69 -6.96
C PHE A 196 5.30 11.54 -7.79
N THR A 197 3.99 11.26 -7.78
CA THR A 197 2.99 12.04 -8.52
C THR A 197 3.01 13.50 -8.07
N SER A 198 2.93 13.77 -6.76
CA SER A 198 2.95 15.13 -6.22
C SER A 198 4.25 15.88 -6.52
N ALA A 199 5.38 15.17 -6.70
CA ALA A 199 6.66 15.78 -7.06
C ALA A 199 6.73 16.21 -8.53
N LEU A 200 5.82 15.75 -9.39
CA LEU A 200 5.86 16.01 -10.83
C LEU A 200 4.93 17.13 -11.27
N VAL A 201 3.95 17.49 -10.45
CA VAL A 201 2.88 18.41 -10.85
C VAL A 201 2.62 19.50 -9.83
N CYS A 202 2.17 20.65 -10.34
CA CYS A 202 1.63 21.76 -9.56
C CYS A 202 0.34 21.41 -8.83
N ASP A 203 -0.56 20.76 -9.55
CA ASP A 203 -1.92 20.48 -9.13
C ASP A 203 -2.37 19.14 -9.73
N GLU A 204 -2.61 18.15 -8.87
CA GLU A 204 -3.05 16.81 -9.27
C GLU A 204 -4.51 16.77 -9.79
N SER A 205 -5.27 17.84 -9.59
CA SER A 205 -6.65 18.01 -10.07
C SER A 205 -6.74 18.75 -11.40
N ASN A 206 -5.65 19.39 -11.84
CA ASN A 206 -5.57 20.11 -13.10
C ASN A 206 -5.18 19.17 -14.25
N TYR A 207 -5.94 19.22 -15.36
CA TYR A 207 -5.68 18.38 -16.53
C TYR A 207 -4.35 18.72 -17.20
N ASP A 208 -3.97 19.99 -17.32
CA ASP A 208 -2.74 20.40 -17.99
C ASP A 208 -1.49 19.97 -17.19
N CYS A 209 -1.51 20.10 -15.85
CA CYS A 209 -0.43 19.56 -15.02
C CYS A 209 -0.33 18.02 -15.21
N MET A 210 -1.45 17.30 -15.17
CA MET A 210 -1.47 15.83 -15.26
C MET A 210 -1.34 15.24 -16.68
N SER A 211 -1.47 16.05 -17.73
CA SER A 211 -1.21 15.67 -19.12
C SER A 211 0.19 16.06 -19.62
N SER A 212 1.01 16.63 -18.72
CA SER A 212 2.36 17.15 -18.98
C SER A 212 2.38 18.31 -19.98
N ASN A 213 1.35 19.18 -19.94
CA ASN A 213 1.22 20.38 -20.79
C ASN A 213 1.35 21.70 -19.99
N CYS A 214 1.50 21.64 -18.67
CA CYS A 214 1.63 22.83 -17.84
C CYS A 214 3.06 23.39 -17.82
N PHE A 215 3.21 24.66 -18.21
CA PHE A 215 4.49 25.39 -18.21
C PHE A 215 5.13 25.50 -16.82
N THR A 216 4.33 25.57 -15.75
CA THR A 216 4.87 25.74 -14.38
C THR A 216 5.60 24.50 -13.89
N CYS A 217 5.10 23.30 -14.22
CA CYS A 217 5.66 22.04 -13.73
C CYS A 217 6.40 21.22 -14.79
N GLU A 218 6.62 21.78 -15.99
CA GLU A 218 7.29 21.07 -17.10
C GLU A 218 8.68 20.53 -16.70
N ASN A 219 9.41 21.27 -15.85
CA ASN A 219 10.77 20.94 -15.42
C ASN A 219 10.82 20.21 -14.07
N TYR A 220 9.68 19.89 -13.44
CA TYR A 220 9.65 19.31 -12.09
C TYR A 220 10.29 17.92 -12.05
N PHE A 221 10.20 17.13 -13.14
CA PHE A 221 10.92 15.85 -13.21
C PHE A 221 12.43 16.06 -13.09
N ASP A 222 12.98 17.03 -13.83
CA ASP A 222 14.42 17.27 -13.82
C ASP A 222 14.86 17.85 -12.48
N LEU A 223 14.14 18.83 -11.95
CA LEU A 223 14.43 19.49 -10.67
C LEU A 223 14.34 18.52 -9.48
N ASN A 224 13.28 17.72 -9.41
CA ASN A 224 13.00 16.89 -8.24
C ASN A 224 13.63 15.50 -8.37
N ILE A 225 13.81 14.97 -9.59
CA ILE A 225 14.31 13.61 -9.81
C ILE A 225 15.71 13.60 -10.44
N LYS A 226 15.88 14.07 -11.69
CA LYS A 226 17.19 13.93 -12.39
C LYS A 226 18.35 14.64 -11.69
N ASN A 227 18.11 15.84 -11.18
CA ASN A 227 19.15 16.64 -10.54
C ASN A 227 19.52 16.14 -9.14
N ASN A 228 18.69 15.27 -8.55
CA ASN A 228 18.92 14.70 -7.22
C ASN A 228 19.52 13.28 -7.26
N VAL A 229 19.92 12.79 -8.44
CA VAL A 229 20.60 11.49 -8.57
C VAL A 229 21.97 11.55 -7.89
N ILE A 230 22.24 10.59 -6.99
CA ILE A 230 23.49 10.50 -6.22
C ILE A 230 24.66 10.05 -7.10
N ASP A 231 24.47 8.94 -7.81
CA ASP A 231 25.44 8.37 -8.75
C ASP A 231 24.68 7.72 -9.91
N ARG A 232 24.96 8.22 -11.12
CA ARG A 232 24.28 7.85 -12.37
C ARG A 232 24.78 6.52 -12.95
N HIS A 233 25.99 6.09 -12.60
CA HIS A 233 26.66 4.94 -13.22
C HIS A 233 26.47 3.64 -12.45
N VAL A 234 25.91 3.70 -11.24
CA VAL A 234 25.59 2.51 -10.44
C VAL A 234 24.67 1.58 -11.21
N GLN A 235 25.02 0.29 -11.23
CA GLN A 235 24.18 -0.74 -11.82
C GLN A 235 23.05 -1.12 -10.86
N ILE A 236 21.84 -1.13 -11.38
CA ILE A 236 20.62 -1.50 -10.68
C ILE A 236 19.89 -2.59 -11.45
N LYS A 237 19.02 -3.29 -10.73
CA LYS A 237 18.07 -4.24 -11.29
C LYS A 237 16.66 -3.80 -10.96
N TRP A 238 15.75 -4.00 -11.89
CA TRP A 238 14.32 -3.76 -11.67
C TRP A 238 13.49 -4.78 -12.44
N TYR A 239 12.25 -4.96 -12.01
CA TYR A 239 11.29 -5.75 -12.76
C TYR A 239 10.39 -4.83 -13.59
N GLN A 240 9.87 -5.34 -14.70
CA GLN A 240 8.78 -4.70 -15.43
C GLN A 240 7.84 -5.75 -16.04
N TRP A 241 6.57 -5.42 -16.10
CA TRP A 241 5.56 -6.13 -16.88
C TRP A 241 5.58 -5.62 -18.32
N LYS A 242 5.56 -6.55 -19.27
CA LYS A 242 5.44 -6.28 -20.72
C LYS A 242 4.38 -7.18 -21.32
N HIS A 243 3.78 -6.75 -22.42
CA HIS A 243 2.98 -7.61 -23.26
C HIS A 243 3.87 -8.22 -24.36
N ILE A 244 4.06 -9.54 -24.32
CA ILE A 244 4.85 -10.30 -25.29
C ILE A 244 3.91 -11.37 -25.87
N ASN A 245 3.73 -11.38 -27.19
CA ASN A 245 2.84 -12.31 -27.88
C ASN A 245 1.40 -12.35 -27.31
N GLY A 246 0.89 -11.20 -26.87
CA GLY A 246 -0.45 -11.07 -26.26
C GLY A 246 -0.51 -11.40 -24.76
N TYR A 247 0.56 -11.94 -24.17
CA TYR A 247 0.61 -12.30 -22.76
C TYR A 247 1.37 -11.27 -21.94
N ALA A 248 0.87 -10.98 -20.73
CA ALA A 248 1.58 -10.13 -19.78
C ALA A 248 2.65 -10.96 -19.04
N THR A 249 3.92 -10.62 -19.23
CA THR A 249 5.06 -11.30 -18.61
C THR A 249 5.86 -10.31 -17.78
N LYS A 250 6.29 -10.76 -16.59
CA LYS A 250 7.17 -9.99 -15.70
C LYS A 250 8.63 -10.40 -15.95
N GLU A 251 9.44 -9.45 -16.38
CA GLU A 251 10.86 -9.67 -16.69
C GLU A 251 11.76 -8.89 -15.73
N GLU A 252 12.88 -9.48 -15.32
CA GLU A 252 13.98 -8.75 -14.69
C GLU A 252 14.77 -8.01 -15.77
N GLN A 253 15.16 -6.78 -15.48
CA GLN A 253 16.02 -5.96 -16.31
C GLN A 253 17.20 -5.46 -15.46
N GLN A 254 18.28 -5.10 -16.14
CA GLN A 254 19.47 -4.54 -15.52
C GLN A 254 19.99 -3.37 -16.36
N GLY A 255 20.58 -2.39 -15.69
CA GLY A 255 21.12 -1.21 -16.32
C GLY A 255 21.64 -0.22 -15.29
N SER A 256 22.17 0.91 -15.75
CA SER A 256 22.60 1.97 -14.85
C SER A 256 21.41 2.72 -14.25
N VAL A 257 21.66 3.46 -13.16
CA VAL A 257 20.70 4.43 -12.61
C VAL A 257 20.25 5.42 -13.68
N GLU A 258 21.17 5.91 -14.53
CA GLU A 258 20.84 6.80 -15.65
C GLU A 258 19.78 6.18 -16.57
N GLN A 259 20.00 4.95 -17.02
CA GLN A 259 19.04 4.23 -17.89
C GLN A 259 17.69 4.02 -17.19
N GLY A 260 17.70 3.75 -15.88
CA GLY A 260 16.48 3.65 -15.08
C GLY A 260 15.72 4.98 -15.01
N ILE A 261 16.42 6.11 -14.87
CA ILE A 261 15.84 7.45 -14.83
C ILE A 261 15.29 7.88 -16.19
N GLU A 262 15.99 7.58 -17.28
CA GLU A 262 15.50 7.79 -18.66
C GLU A 262 14.23 6.99 -18.93
N LEU A 263 14.21 5.71 -18.55
CA LEU A 263 13.04 4.85 -18.66
C LEU A 263 11.88 5.33 -17.78
N LEU A 264 12.17 5.85 -16.58
CA LEU A 264 11.15 6.44 -15.72
C LEU A 264 10.57 7.71 -16.37
N SER A 265 11.43 8.59 -16.89
CA SER A 265 11.05 9.82 -17.59
C SER A 265 10.12 9.53 -18.78
N SER A 266 10.45 8.49 -19.57
CA SER A 266 9.65 8.10 -20.74
C SER A 266 8.23 7.60 -20.37
N LYS A 267 8.01 7.20 -19.11
CA LYS A 267 6.70 6.72 -18.61
C LYS A 267 5.87 7.81 -17.94
N VAL A 268 6.47 8.96 -17.59
CA VAL A 268 5.82 10.02 -16.79
C VAL A 268 4.51 10.48 -17.41
N LYS A 269 4.53 10.89 -18.70
CA LYS A 269 3.34 11.45 -19.37
C LYS A 269 2.16 10.47 -19.36
N THR A 270 2.41 9.23 -19.76
CA THR A 270 1.36 8.19 -19.78
C THR A 270 0.87 7.84 -18.38
N PHE A 271 1.79 7.78 -17.40
CA PHE A 271 1.45 7.52 -16.01
C PHE A 271 0.57 8.62 -15.40
N LEU A 272 0.96 9.89 -15.52
CA LEU A 272 0.19 11.02 -14.98
C LEU A 272 -1.21 11.10 -15.60
N LEU A 273 -1.30 10.97 -16.92
CA LEU A 273 -2.58 10.98 -17.62
C LEU A 273 -3.48 9.82 -17.15
N HIS A 274 -2.90 8.62 -17.00
CA HIS A 274 -3.63 7.46 -16.48
C HIS A 274 -4.12 7.68 -15.04
N VAL A 275 -3.29 8.24 -14.15
CA VAL A 275 -3.66 8.59 -12.78
C VAL A 275 -4.83 9.59 -12.77
N TYR A 276 -4.77 10.62 -13.60
CA TYR A 276 -5.82 11.62 -13.71
C TYR A 276 -7.15 11.01 -14.19
N ILE A 277 -7.14 10.30 -15.31
CA ILE A 277 -8.33 9.67 -15.88
C ILE A 277 -8.96 8.72 -14.87
N LYS A 278 -8.17 7.87 -14.22
CA LYS A 278 -8.64 6.94 -13.19
C LYS A 278 -9.33 7.69 -12.04
N ARG A 279 -8.74 8.80 -11.55
CA ARG A 279 -9.33 9.61 -10.48
C ARG A 279 -10.63 10.28 -10.91
N GLN A 280 -10.67 10.88 -12.10
CA GLN A 280 -11.88 11.51 -12.63
C GLN A 280 -12.99 10.49 -12.86
N GLN A 281 -12.68 9.32 -13.42
CA GLN A 281 -13.63 8.22 -13.60
C GLN A 281 -14.18 7.73 -12.25
N SER A 282 -13.32 7.57 -11.24
CA SER A 282 -13.74 7.18 -9.89
C SER A 282 -14.66 8.22 -9.25
N LYS A 283 -14.32 9.51 -9.39
CA LYS A 283 -15.13 10.62 -8.86
C LYS A 283 -16.50 10.67 -9.53
N PHE A 284 -16.52 10.66 -10.87
CA PHE A 284 -17.77 10.63 -11.66
C PHE A 284 -18.60 9.38 -11.35
N PHE A 285 -17.95 8.25 -11.13
CA PHE A 285 -18.62 7.03 -10.69
C PHE A 285 -19.31 7.25 -9.33
N GLU A 286 -18.64 7.75 -8.30
CA GLU A 286 -19.30 7.99 -7.01
C GLU A 286 -20.43 9.03 -7.10
N GLU A 287 -20.25 10.11 -7.84
CA GLU A 287 -21.28 11.14 -8.06
C GLU A 287 -22.50 10.60 -8.82
N SER A 288 -22.28 9.75 -9.83
CA SER A 288 -23.39 9.12 -10.56
C SER A 288 -24.14 8.08 -9.75
N LYS A 289 -23.52 7.49 -8.73
CA LYS A 289 -24.15 6.51 -7.81
C LYS A 289 -25.17 7.19 -6.89
N THR A 290 -24.88 8.41 -6.44
CA THR A 290 -25.77 9.18 -5.56
C THR A 290 -26.90 9.89 -6.31
N ASN A 291 -26.76 10.07 -7.63
CA ASN A 291 -27.73 10.75 -8.49
C ASN A 291 -28.62 9.78 -9.31
N THR A 292 -28.79 8.53 -8.86
CA THR A 292 -29.69 7.58 -9.52
C THR A 292 -31.13 7.75 -9.04
N ASP A 293 -32.08 7.63 -9.97
CA ASP A 293 -33.53 7.63 -9.72
C ASP A 293 -34.23 6.65 -10.67
N ASN A 294 -35.57 6.69 -10.73
CA ASN A 294 -36.35 5.81 -11.61
C ASN A 294 -36.07 6.03 -13.11
N LYS A 295 -35.55 7.20 -13.50
CA LYS A 295 -35.22 7.59 -14.88
C LYS A 295 -33.72 7.48 -15.17
N LYS A 296 -32.86 7.64 -14.16
CA LYS A 296 -31.40 7.59 -14.25
C LYS A 296 -30.89 6.37 -13.50
N LYS A 297 -30.51 5.36 -14.27
CA LYS A 297 -29.94 4.11 -13.76
C LYS A 297 -28.46 4.09 -14.03
N LYS A 298 -27.70 3.51 -13.11
CA LYS A 298 -26.27 3.31 -13.27
C LYS A 298 -25.97 1.83 -13.28
N ILE A 299 -25.19 1.37 -14.24
CA ILE A 299 -24.80 -0.03 -14.37
C ILE A 299 -23.28 -0.10 -14.37
N GLN A 300 -22.73 -0.90 -13.46
CA GLN A 300 -21.33 -1.33 -13.51
C GLN A 300 -21.31 -2.75 -14.05
N VAL A 301 -20.42 -3.03 -14.98
CA VAL A 301 -20.26 -4.35 -15.60
C VAL A 301 -18.82 -4.81 -15.50
N ASP A 302 -18.63 -6.11 -15.40
CA ASP A 302 -17.31 -6.74 -15.46
C ASP A 302 -17.44 -8.19 -15.94
N TYR A 303 -16.37 -8.78 -16.47
CA TYR A 303 -16.30 -10.22 -16.71
C TYR A 303 -15.61 -10.90 -15.54
N SER A 304 -16.15 -12.04 -15.10
CA SER A 304 -15.34 -12.95 -14.30
C SER A 304 -14.29 -13.63 -15.16
N GLU A 305 -13.31 -14.28 -14.53
CA GLU A 305 -12.51 -15.29 -15.20
C GLU A 305 -13.42 -16.35 -15.85
N ASN A 306 -12.98 -16.91 -16.98
CA ASN A 306 -13.69 -17.98 -17.64
C ASN A 306 -13.79 -19.18 -16.69
N PHE A 307 -15.02 -19.64 -16.47
CA PHE A 307 -15.30 -20.75 -15.57
C PHE A 307 -15.19 -22.06 -16.33
N GLU A 308 -14.19 -22.86 -15.99
CA GLU A 308 -14.09 -24.24 -16.46
C GLU A 308 -15.18 -25.10 -15.82
N ILE A 309 -16.02 -25.70 -16.67
CA ILE A 309 -17.03 -26.66 -16.24
C ILE A 309 -16.32 -27.97 -15.93
N LYS A 310 -16.38 -28.36 -14.66
CA LYS A 310 -15.89 -29.66 -14.17
C LYS A 310 -17.07 -30.54 -13.80
N GLN A 311 -16.95 -31.82 -14.13
CA GLN A 311 -17.94 -32.82 -13.73
C GLN A 311 -17.51 -33.46 -12.42
N GLN A 312 -18.47 -33.79 -11.57
CA GLN A 312 -18.17 -34.62 -10.40
C GLN A 312 -17.68 -35.99 -10.90
N ASP A 313 -16.60 -36.48 -10.28
CA ASP A 313 -15.94 -37.74 -10.65
C ASP A 313 -15.39 -37.77 -12.09
N GLU A 314 -14.92 -36.62 -12.61
CA GLU A 314 -14.28 -36.56 -13.94
C GLU A 314 -13.04 -37.48 -14.01
N ILE A 315 -12.96 -38.30 -15.05
CA ILE A 315 -11.80 -39.16 -15.30
C ILE A 315 -10.57 -38.31 -15.62
N GLN A 316 -9.37 -38.79 -15.29
CA GLN A 316 -8.12 -38.04 -15.46
C GLN A 316 -7.91 -37.49 -16.89
N SER A 317 -8.35 -38.23 -17.92
CA SER A 317 -8.23 -37.78 -19.32
C SER A 317 -9.15 -36.61 -19.67
N ALA A 318 -10.26 -36.42 -18.94
CA ALA A 318 -11.20 -35.31 -19.18
C ALA A 318 -10.63 -33.94 -18.80
N HIS A 319 -9.59 -33.91 -17.95
CA HIS A 319 -8.91 -32.69 -17.49
C HIS A 319 -8.38 -31.82 -18.64
N TRP A 320 -8.04 -32.41 -19.79
CA TRP A 320 -7.53 -31.70 -20.97
C TRP A 320 -8.62 -31.26 -21.95
N SER A 321 -9.89 -31.54 -21.65
CA SER A 321 -11.04 -31.30 -22.53
C SER A 321 -12.16 -30.47 -21.89
N SER A 322 -11.85 -29.78 -20.79
CA SER A 322 -12.84 -28.98 -20.05
C SER A 322 -13.42 -27.87 -20.93
N LYS A 323 -14.75 -27.77 -20.93
CA LYS A 323 -15.47 -26.67 -21.58
C LYS A 323 -15.48 -25.47 -20.63
N SER A 324 -15.18 -24.29 -21.15
CA SER A 324 -15.24 -23.06 -20.36
C SER A 324 -16.44 -22.21 -20.77
N VAL A 325 -17.02 -21.51 -19.79
CA VAL A 325 -18.05 -20.50 -20.01
C VAL A 325 -17.58 -19.16 -19.47
N SER A 326 -18.04 -18.07 -20.07
CA SER A 326 -17.84 -16.73 -19.54
C SER A 326 -19.02 -16.33 -18.67
N ILE A 327 -18.73 -15.63 -17.57
CA ILE A 327 -19.77 -15.07 -16.71
C ILE A 327 -19.63 -13.55 -16.78
N PHE A 328 -20.62 -12.91 -17.39
CA PHE A 328 -20.75 -11.46 -17.42
C PHE A 328 -21.52 -11.03 -16.16
N THR A 329 -20.87 -10.23 -15.32
CA THR A 329 -21.45 -9.72 -14.09
C THR A 329 -21.86 -8.27 -14.25
N ALA A 330 -22.99 -7.89 -13.65
CA ALA A 330 -23.41 -6.51 -13.60
C ALA A 330 -24.07 -6.17 -12.27
N HIS A 331 -23.86 -4.95 -11.81
CA HIS A 331 -24.59 -4.36 -10.70
C HIS A 331 -25.26 -3.07 -11.17
N ALA A 332 -26.57 -2.96 -10.95
CA ALA A 332 -27.37 -1.81 -11.33
C ALA A 332 -27.91 -1.07 -10.10
N TRP A 333 -27.67 0.23 -10.03
CA TRP A 333 -28.28 1.15 -9.07
C TRP A 333 -29.49 1.84 -9.73
N CYS A 334 -30.66 1.73 -9.12
CA CYS A 334 -31.96 2.19 -9.62
C CYS A 334 -32.72 2.96 -8.52
N GLY A 335 -32.15 4.06 -8.05
CA GLY A 335 -32.72 4.82 -6.93
C GLY A 335 -32.56 4.07 -5.61
N THR A 336 -33.68 3.71 -4.98
CA THR A 336 -33.68 2.92 -3.73
C THR A 336 -33.43 1.43 -3.93
N ASN A 337 -33.60 0.94 -5.17
CA ASN A 337 -33.44 -0.48 -5.50
C ASN A 337 -32.10 -0.74 -6.20
N ASN A 338 -31.48 -1.86 -5.87
CA ASN A 338 -30.24 -2.33 -6.49
C ASN A 338 -30.44 -3.75 -7.03
N TYR A 339 -29.86 -4.05 -8.19
CA TYR A 339 -29.97 -5.35 -8.84
C TYR A 339 -28.60 -5.90 -9.22
N SER A 340 -28.39 -7.20 -9.00
CA SER A 340 -27.19 -7.92 -9.41
C SER A 340 -27.54 -8.93 -10.48
N PHE A 341 -26.72 -8.99 -11.53
CA PHE A 341 -26.86 -9.92 -12.65
C PHE A 341 -25.59 -10.75 -12.82
N ALA A 342 -25.78 -12.02 -13.16
CA ALA A 342 -24.74 -12.92 -13.63
C ALA A 342 -25.28 -13.65 -14.87
N LEU A 343 -24.77 -13.28 -16.04
CA LEU A 343 -25.17 -13.86 -17.32
C LEU A 343 -24.10 -14.84 -17.77
N VAL A 344 -24.50 -16.09 -18.02
CA VAL A 344 -23.59 -17.15 -18.46
C VAL A 344 -23.63 -17.25 -19.99
N SER A 345 -22.46 -17.30 -20.62
CA SER A 345 -22.32 -17.48 -22.06
C SER A 345 -21.30 -18.57 -22.37
N ASN A 346 -21.58 -19.37 -23.40
CA ASN A 346 -20.60 -20.28 -24.00
C ASN A 346 -19.62 -19.56 -24.95
N ASN A 347 -19.81 -18.26 -25.21
CA ASN A 347 -18.86 -17.44 -25.96
C ASN A 347 -17.82 -16.83 -25.02
N ILE A 348 -16.57 -17.27 -25.17
CA ILE A 348 -15.42 -16.86 -24.34
C ILE A 348 -14.56 -15.73 -24.92
N SER A 349 -14.97 -15.16 -26.05
CA SER A 349 -14.18 -14.13 -26.75
C SER A 349 -14.16 -12.77 -26.05
N HIS A 350 -15.12 -12.52 -25.13
CA HIS A 350 -15.34 -11.22 -24.49
C HIS A 350 -15.42 -10.06 -25.48
N ASP A 351 -15.90 -10.33 -26.69
CA ASP A 351 -15.96 -9.35 -27.75
C ASP A 351 -17.08 -8.32 -27.56
N LYS A 352 -17.06 -7.28 -28.40
CA LYS A 352 -18.07 -6.22 -28.39
C LYS A 352 -19.51 -6.73 -28.62
N TYR A 353 -19.68 -7.86 -29.31
CA TYR A 353 -21.00 -8.42 -29.62
C TYR A 353 -21.60 -9.11 -28.40
N CYS A 354 -20.80 -9.87 -27.66
CA CYS A 354 -21.20 -10.46 -26.39
C CYS A 354 -21.59 -9.36 -25.39
N ILE A 355 -20.76 -8.33 -25.25
CA ILE A 355 -21.03 -7.18 -24.38
C ILE A 355 -22.34 -6.49 -24.76
N TYR A 356 -22.55 -6.21 -26.05
CA TYR A 356 -23.78 -5.57 -26.53
C TYR A 356 -25.03 -6.38 -26.15
N ASN A 357 -25.01 -7.70 -26.36
CA ASN A 357 -26.13 -8.57 -26.03
C ASN A 357 -26.40 -8.62 -24.52
N CYS A 358 -25.36 -8.76 -23.69
CA CYS A 358 -25.47 -8.77 -22.24
C CYS A 358 -26.07 -7.44 -21.71
N ILE A 359 -25.54 -6.30 -22.17
CA ILE A 359 -26.03 -4.98 -21.78
C ILE A 359 -27.49 -4.78 -22.23
N THR A 360 -27.83 -5.18 -23.47
CA THR A 360 -29.19 -5.05 -24.01
C THR A 360 -30.19 -5.86 -23.18
N TYR A 361 -29.83 -7.09 -22.81
CA TYR A 361 -30.65 -7.92 -21.93
C TYR A 361 -30.89 -7.26 -20.56
N ILE A 362 -29.83 -6.75 -19.93
CA ILE A 362 -29.93 -6.07 -18.62
C ILE A 362 -30.82 -4.82 -18.73
N ILE A 363 -30.62 -3.98 -19.75
CA ILE A 363 -31.42 -2.78 -19.96
C ILE A 363 -32.91 -3.14 -20.13
N ASN A 364 -33.23 -4.18 -20.90
CA ASN A 364 -34.61 -4.62 -21.08
C ASN A 364 -35.24 -5.13 -19.78
N LYS A 365 -34.47 -5.85 -18.95
CA LYS A 365 -34.91 -6.29 -17.63
C LYS A 365 -35.13 -5.15 -16.65
N LEU A 366 -34.32 -4.10 -16.73
CA LEU A 366 -34.49 -2.93 -15.88
C LEU A 366 -35.63 -2.01 -16.34
N LYS A 367 -36.13 -2.14 -17.59
CA LYS A 367 -37.27 -1.35 -18.10
C LYS A 367 -38.63 -1.92 -17.66
N GLN A 368 -38.70 -3.22 -17.36
CA GLN A 368 -39.85 -3.89 -16.75
C GLN A 368 -39.93 -3.48 -15.27
#